data_AF-A0A7V5FZR3-F1
#
_entry.id   AF-A0A7V5FZR3-F1
#
_cell.length_a   1.000
_cell.length_b   1.000
_cell.length_c   1.000
_cell.angle_alpha   90.00
_cell.angle_beta   90.00
_cell.angle_gamma   90.00
#
_symmetry.space_group_name_H-M   'P 1'
#
loop_
_entity.id
_entity.type
_entity.pdbx_description
1 polymer ?
#
loop_
_entity_poly.entity_id
_entity_poly.type
_entity_poly.pdbx_seq_one_letter_code
_entity_poly.pdbx_strand_id
1 'polypeptide(L)'
;MYIDSPFTGEPFIKLHTKQPNTSISTSGTYRRFVDNEKHHHLINPKTKKQGRTFSSITLLTHTNNTEIDAFATAIGTMNESQALKLLVNREDIGYLLIKSNGNILYGNLKPFASFTLIYQ
;
A
#
# COMPACT_ATOMS: atom_id res chain seq x y z
N MET A 1 -13.69 3.04 -3.59
CA MET A 1 -12.44 3.83 -3.60
C MET A 1 -11.58 3.35 -4.76
N TYR A 2 -10.86 4.24 -5.43
CA TYR A 2 -9.87 3.86 -6.45
C TYR A 2 -8.46 3.96 -5.85
N ILE A 3 -7.59 3.04 -6.25
CA ILE A 3 -6.14 3.10 -5.98
C ILE A 3 -5.45 3.27 -7.32
N ASP A 4 -4.70 4.36 -7.42
CA ASP A 4 -3.93 4.71 -8.60
C ASP A 4 -2.71 3.81 -8.76
N SER A 5 -2.40 3.50 -10.01
CA SER A 5 -1.23 2.74 -10.42
C SER A 5 0.01 3.53 -10.07
N PRO A 6 0.99 2.93 -9.38
CA PRO A 6 2.26 3.58 -9.14
C PRO A 6 3.11 3.77 -10.42
N PHE A 7 2.68 3.24 -11.57
CA PHE A 7 3.44 3.27 -12.83
C PHE A 7 2.84 4.20 -13.88
N THR A 8 1.52 4.26 -14.02
CA THR A 8 0.83 5.02 -15.07
C THR A 8 0.08 6.23 -14.53
N GLY A 9 -0.13 6.27 -13.20
CA GLY A 9 -0.95 7.26 -12.54
C GLY A 9 -2.45 7.18 -12.77
N GLU A 10 -2.89 6.13 -13.46
CA GLU A 10 -4.29 5.82 -13.66
C GLU A 10 -4.80 4.83 -12.61
N PRO A 11 -6.10 4.88 -12.25
CA PRO A 11 -6.69 3.93 -11.31
C PRO A 11 -6.60 2.49 -11.84
N PHE A 12 -5.93 1.61 -11.09
CA PHE A 12 -5.76 0.19 -11.48
C PHE A 12 -6.43 -0.78 -10.52
N ILE A 13 -6.81 -0.33 -9.31
CA ILE A 13 -7.60 -1.14 -8.38
C ILE A 13 -8.84 -0.36 -7.96
N LYS A 14 -9.99 -1.00 -8.06
CA LYS A 14 -11.22 -0.54 -7.44
C LYS A 14 -11.47 -1.33 -6.16
N LEU A 15 -11.48 -0.63 -5.02
CA LEU A 15 -11.90 -1.19 -3.74
C LEU A 15 -13.39 -0.95 -3.49
N HIS A 16 -14.08 -2.03 -3.16
CA HIS A 16 -15.48 -2.08 -2.76
C HIS A 16 -15.56 -2.47 -1.28
N THR A 17 -15.79 -1.50 -0.40
CA THR A 17 -15.98 -1.78 1.02
C THR A 17 -17.29 -2.49 1.27
N LYS A 18 -17.30 -3.44 2.20
CA LYS A 18 -18.52 -4.15 2.61
C LYS A 18 -19.37 -3.36 3.59
N GLN A 19 -18.75 -2.49 4.37
CA GLN A 19 -19.42 -1.66 5.36
C GLN A 19 -18.99 -0.20 5.22
N PRO A 20 -19.90 0.76 5.44
CA PRO A 20 -19.59 2.19 5.36
C PRO A 20 -18.54 2.63 6.40
N ASN A 21 -18.47 1.96 7.54
CA ASN A 21 -17.54 2.28 8.64
C ASN A 21 -16.15 1.61 8.48
N THR A 22 -15.80 1.18 7.27
CA THR A 22 -14.47 0.60 7.00
C THR A 22 -13.46 1.73 6.89
N SER A 23 -12.53 1.79 7.83
CA SER A 23 -11.38 2.70 7.77
C SER A 23 -10.37 2.17 6.76
N ILE A 24 -9.81 3.08 5.95
CA ILE A 24 -8.81 2.77 4.93
C ILE A 24 -7.71 3.82 5.02
N SER A 25 -6.46 3.38 5.18
CA SER A 25 -5.29 4.23 5.03
C SER A 25 -4.38 3.68 3.94
N THR A 26 -3.90 4.59 3.08
CA THR A 26 -2.98 4.27 2.00
C THR A 26 -1.71 5.10 2.14
N SER A 27 -0.58 4.43 2.35
CA SER A 27 0.76 5.02 2.30
C SER A 27 1.43 4.58 1.00
N GLY A 28 1.48 5.50 0.04
CA GLY A 28 2.09 5.26 -1.26
C GLY A 28 3.16 6.31 -1.57
N THR A 29 4.22 5.88 -2.23
CA THR A 29 5.25 6.83 -2.74
C THR A 29 4.77 7.57 -3.99
N TYR A 30 3.63 7.13 -4.56
CA TYR A 30 3.02 7.63 -5.78
C TYR A 30 2.82 9.16 -5.80
N ARG A 31 2.29 9.76 -4.73
CA ARG A 31 2.08 11.24 -4.67
C ARG A 31 3.36 12.07 -4.75
N ARG A 32 4.54 11.48 -4.52
CA ARG A 32 5.83 12.16 -4.67
C ARG A 32 6.53 11.87 -6.00
N PHE A 33 6.11 10.85 -6.75
CA PHE A 33 6.69 10.51 -8.05
C PHE A 33 5.99 11.23 -9.20
N VAL A 34 4.67 11.46 -9.13
CA VAL A 34 3.91 12.10 -10.22
C VAL A 34 4.09 13.62 -10.26
N ASP A 35 4.29 14.27 -9.12
CA ASP A 35 4.49 15.73 -9.07
C ASP A 35 5.96 16.16 -9.20
N ASN A 36 6.87 15.20 -9.41
CA ASN A 36 8.31 15.48 -9.46
C ASN A 36 8.98 14.71 -10.61
N GLU A 37 8.52 14.97 -11.83
CA GLU A 37 9.16 14.50 -13.06
C GLU A 37 10.56 15.08 -13.32
N LYS A 38 11.13 15.86 -12.39
CA LYS A 38 12.48 16.40 -12.53
C LYS A 38 13.21 16.39 -11.19
N HIS A 39 14.22 15.52 -11.11
CA HIS A 39 15.30 15.51 -10.12
C HIS A 39 14.97 14.82 -8.76
N HIS A 40 15.40 13.57 -8.61
CA HIS A 40 16.63 13.32 -7.85
C HIS A 40 16.96 11.84 -7.78
N HIS A 41 18.22 11.54 -8.10
CA HIS A 41 18.96 10.39 -7.63
C HIS A 41 18.98 10.40 -6.10
N LEU A 42 17.91 9.97 -5.45
CA LEU A 42 18.00 9.50 -4.09
C LEU A 42 18.70 8.14 -4.19
N ILE A 43 20.03 8.18 -4.12
CA ILE A 43 20.92 7.07 -3.79
C ILE A 43 21.45 7.32 -2.37
N ASN A 44 21.32 6.34 -1.48
CA ASN A 44 21.64 6.36 -0.07
C ASN A 44 23.09 5.88 -0.04
N PRO A 45 24.05 6.78 0.21
CA PRO A 45 25.46 6.51 -0.05
C PRO A 45 26.05 5.46 0.90
N LYS A 46 25.31 5.00 1.93
CA LYS A 46 25.78 3.99 2.87
C LYS A 46 25.23 2.57 2.63
N THR A 47 24.13 2.39 1.88
CA THR A 47 23.46 1.06 1.75
C THR A 47 23.16 0.60 0.33
N LYS A 48 23.38 1.43 -0.71
CA LYS A 48 23.21 1.07 -2.15
C LYS A 48 21.88 0.35 -2.52
N LYS A 49 20.82 0.47 -1.71
CA LYS A 49 19.47 0.00 -2.05
C LYS A 49 18.46 1.13 -1.82
N GLN A 50 18.29 2.03 -2.80
CA GLN A 50 16.99 2.70 -2.99
C GLN A 50 16.13 1.86 -3.91
N GLY A 51 15.50 0.86 -3.33
CA GLY A 51 14.19 0.45 -3.80
C GLY A 51 13.32 0.38 -2.56
N ARG A 52 12.24 1.17 -2.50
CA ARG A 52 11.18 0.81 -1.56
C ARG A 52 10.66 -0.56 -1.99
N THR A 53 10.47 -1.47 -1.03
CA THR A 53 9.92 -2.81 -1.30
C THR A 53 8.51 -2.70 -1.90
N PHE A 54 7.75 -1.74 -1.40
CA PHE A 54 6.37 -1.46 -1.79
C PHE A 54 6.27 -0.06 -2.39
N SER A 55 5.57 0.04 -3.52
CA SER A 55 5.19 1.30 -4.15
C SER A 55 3.97 1.92 -3.48
N SER A 56 3.03 1.08 -3.03
CA SER A 56 1.80 1.48 -2.34
C SER A 56 1.40 0.44 -1.30
N ILE A 57 0.94 0.91 -0.15
CA ILE A 57 0.49 0.10 0.99
C ILE A 57 -0.88 0.61 1.35
N THR A 58 -1.90 -0.24 1.22
CA THR A 58 -3.26 0.07 1.66
C THR A 58 -3.65 -0.90 2.77
N LEU A 59 -4.05 -0.35 3.92
CA LEU A 59 -4.54 -1.10 5.07
C LEU A 59 -6.00 -0.75 5.32
N LEU A 60 -6.77 -1.72 5.80
CA LEU A 60 -8.19 -1.59 6.11
C LEU A 60 -8.47 -2.13 7.50
N THR A 61 -9.32 -1.45 8.26
CA THR A 61 -9.81 -1.94 9.55
C THR A 61 -11.23 -1.40 9.83
N HIS A 62 -11.90 -1.97 10.83
CA HIS A 62 -13.18 -1.44 11.34
C HIS A 62 -13.03 -0.57 12.58
N THR A 63 -11.82 -0.47 13.14
CA THR A 63 -11.59 0.16 14.44
C THR A 63 -10.92 1.53 14.32
N ASN A 64 -9.60 1.56 14.18
CA ASN A 64 -8.79 2.74 14.38
C ASN A 64 -8.02 3.12 13.11
N ASN A 65 -8.46 4.18 12.44
CA ASN A 65 -7.79 4.71 11.26
C ASN A 65 -6.37 5.24 11.57
N THR A 66 -6.17 5.84 12.74
CA THR A 66 -4.86 6.39 13.14
C THR A 66 -3.82 5.29 13.31
N GLU A 67 -4.23 4.13 13.83
CA GLU A 67 -3.35 2.98 14.00
C GLU A 67 -2.90 2.43 12.63
N ILE A 68 -3.84 2.20 11.71
CA ILE A 68 -3.49 1.69 10.38
C ILE A 68 -2.70 2.71 9.55
N ASP A 69 -2.86 4.01 9.79
CA ASP A 69 -2.04 5.05 9.15
C ASP A 69 -0.57 5.01 9.60
N ALA A 70 -0.36 4.88 10.92
CA ALA A 70 0.97 4.69 11.48
C ALA A 70 1.62 3.38 10.97
N PHE A 71 0.85 2.29 10.91
CA PHE A 71 1.35 1.03 10.38
C PHE A 71 1.66 1.09 8.89
N ALA A 72 0.84 1.72 8.06
CA ALA A 72 1.11 1.84 6.64
C ALA A 72 2.44 2.56 6.39
N THR A 73 2.74 3.60 7.17
CA THR A 73 4.02 4.32 7.14
C THR A 73 5.18 3.46 7.63
N ALA A 74 5.01 2.75 8.75
CA ALA A 74 6.04 1.87 9.30
C ALA A 74 6.41 0.74 8.31
N ILE A 75 5.39 0.08 7.73
CA ILE A 75 5.55 -1.00 6.74
C ILE A 75 6.28 -0.51 5.48
N GLY A 76 6.08 0.75 5.10
CA GLY A 76 6.80 1.39 3.99
C GLY A 76 8.32 1.40 4.13
N THR A 77 8.84 1.22 5.36
CA THR A 77 10.28 1.14 5.65
C THR A 77 10.79 -0.28 5.85
N MET A 78 9.89 -1.27 5.96
CA MET A 78 10.21 -2.67 6.21
C MET A 78 10.54 -3.43 4.91
N ASN A 79 11.26 -4.54 5.06
CA ASN A 79 11.33 -5.54 3.99
C ASN A 79 10.03 -6.37 3.94
N GLU A 80 9.82 -7.09 2.84
CA GLU A 80 8.59 -7.83 2.59
C GLU A 80 8.27 -8.86 3.68
N SER A 81 9.28 -9.61 4.11
CA SER A 81 9.11 -10.65 5.12
C SER A 81 8.68 -10.07 6.47
N GLN A 82 9.28 -8.95 6.90
CA GLN A 82 8.91 -8.25 8.12
C GLN A 82 7.49 -7.69 8.05
N ALA A 83 7.14 -7.07 6.93
CA ALA A 83 5.80 -6.53 6.68
C ALA A 83 4.74 -7.62 6.75
N LEU A 84 4.94 -8.73 6.03
CA LEU A 84 4.01 -9.86 6.03
C LEU A 84 3.92 -10.52 7.41
N LYS A 85 5.03 -10.69 8.12
CA LYS A 85 5.00 -11.26 9.48
C LYS A 85 4.17 -10.42 10.44
N LEU A 86 4.21 -9.09 10.31
CA LEU A 86 3.38 -8.19 11.12
C LEU A 86 1.89 -8.32 10.73
N LEU A 87 1.59 -8.31 9.44
CA LEU A 87 0.21 -8.27 8.94
C LEU A 87 -0.52 -9.62 9.03
N VAL A 88 0.16 -10.75 8.82
CA VAL A 88 -0.45 -12.09 8.87
C VAL A 88 -0.99 -12.41 10.26
N ASN A 89 -0.39 -11.86 11.32
CA ASN A 89 -0.83 -12.06 12.70
C ASN A 89 -1.97 -11.10 13.12
N ARG A 90 -2.46 -10.24 12.22
CA ARG A 90 -3.50 -9.23 12.50
C ARG A 90 -4.74 -9.51 11.67
N GLU A 91 -5.66 -10.31 12.22
CA GLU A 91 -6.96 -10.60 11.59
C GLU A 91 -7.88 -9.38 11.54
N ASP A 92 -7.63 -8.40 12.42
CA ASP A 92 -8.32 -7.11 12.51
C ASP A 92 -7.88 -6.10 11.44
N ILE A 93 -6.87 -6.43 10.64
CA ILE A 93 -6.33 -5.57 9.58
C ILE A 93 -6.33 -6.32 8.25
N GLY A 94 -7.10 -5.82 7.29
CA GLY A 94 -6.99 -6.18 5.88
C GLY A 94 -5.84 -5.41 5.23
N TYR A 95 -5.13 -6.04 4.29
CA TYR A 95 -4.02 -5.39 3.60
C TYR A 95 -3.99 -5.67 2.10
N LEU A 96 -3.51 -4.67 1.36
CA LEU A 96 -3.25 -4.70 -0.06
C LEU A 96 -1.94 -3.92 -0.30
N LEU A 97 -0.89 -4.65 -0.66
CA LEU A 97 0.45 -4.13 -0.86
C LEU A 97 0.81 -4.26 -2.33
N ILE A 98 1.35 -3.20 -2.91
CA ILE A 98 1.74 -3.14 -4.32
C ILE A 98 3.24 -2.99 -4.34
N LYS A 99 3.94 -3.98 -4.89
CA LYS A 99 5.39 -3.97 -5.03
C LYS A 99 5.83 -3.12 -6.20
N SER A 100 7.10 -2.73 -6.16
CA SER A 100 7.76 -1.94 -7.22
C SER A 100 7.85 -2.65 -8.57
N ASN A 101 7.63 -3.97 -8.62
CA ASN A 101 7.53 -4.75 -9.85
C ASN A 101 6.09 -4.97 -10.34
N GLY A 102 5.10 -4.34 -9.70
CA GLY A 102 3.68 -4.49 -10.03
C GLY A 102 2.99 -5.68 -9.37
N ASN A 103 3.73 -6.53 -8.63
CA ASN A 103 3.10 -7.64 -7.91
C ASN A 103 2.23 -7.10 -6.76
N ILE A 104 1.04 -7.67 -6.65
CA ILE A 104 0.08 -7.33 -5.61
C ILE A 104 0.07 -8.44 -4.58
N LEU A 105 0.29 -8.08 -3.31
CA LEU A 105 0.16 -8.98 -2.17
C LEU A 105 -1.03 -8.52 -1.35
N TYR A 106 -1.92 -9.44 -0.97
CA TYR A 106 -3.08 -9.09 -0.18
C TYR A 106 -3.47 -10.21 0.77
N GLY A 107 -4.13 -9.84 1.87
CA GLY A 107 -4.58 -10.78 2.88
C GLY A 107 -5.60 -10.13 3.80
N ASN A 108 -6.38 -10.97 4.48
CA ASN A 108 -7.43 -10.57 5.40
C ASN A 108 -8.41 -9.53 4.82
N LEU A 109 -8.55 -9.42 3.48
CA LEU A 109 -9.42 -8.41 2.86
C LEU A 109 -10.90 -8.78 2.93
N LYS A 110 -11.23 -10.08 2.85
CA LYS A 110 -12.61 -10.57 2.73
C LYS A 110 -13.61 -9.98 3.74
N PRO A 111 -13.26 -9.74 5.02
CA PRO A 111 -14.18 -9.11 5.98
C PRO A 111 -14.47 -7.64 5.65
N PHE A 112 -13.48 -6.92 5.11
CA PHE A 112 -13.52 -5.45 4.96
C PHE A 112 -13.95 -5.00 3.56
N ALA A 113 -13.42 -5.65 2.52
CA ALA A 113 -13.61 -5.22 1.14
C ALA A 113 -13.40 -6.35 0.12
N SER A 114 -13.94 -6.17 -1.07
CA SER A 114 -13.47 -6.83 -2.29
C SER A 114 -12.73 -5.81 -3.16
N PHE A 115 -11.87 -6.30 -4.05
CA PHE A 115 -11.22 -5.45 -5.04
C PHE A 115 -11.34 -6.03 -6.44
N THR A 116 -11.33 -5.14 -7.43
CA THR A 116 -11.31 -5.50 -8.85
C THR A 116 -10.11 -4.82 -9.48
N LEU A 117 -9.35 -5.58 -10.26
CA LEU A 117 -8.27 -5.04 -11.09
C LEU A 117 -8.90 -4.41 -12.33
N ILE A 118 -8.60 -3.13 -12.54
CA ILE A 118 -8.99 -2.40 -13.74
C ILE A 118 -7.76 -2.47 -14.65
N TYR A 119 -7.73 -3.45 -15.54
CA TYR A 119 -6.76 -3.45 -16.63
C TYR A 119 -7.29 -2.51 -17.71
N GLN A 120 -6.49 -1.53 -18.11
CA GLN A 120 -6.64 -0.81 -19.38
C GLN A 120 -5.61 -1.36 -20.37
#